data_AF-A0A973PM08-F1
#
_entry.id   AF-A0A973PM08-F1
#
_cell.length_a   1.000
_cell.length_b   1.000
_cell.length_c   1.000
_cell.angle_alpha   90.00
_cell.angle_beta   90.00
_cell.angle_gamma   90.00
#
_symmetry.space_group_name_H-M   'P 1'
#
loop_
_entity.id
_entity.type
_entity.pdbx_description
1 polymer ?
#
loop_
_entity_poly.entity_id
_entity_poly.type
_entity_poly.pdbx_seq_one_letter_code
_entity_poly.pdbx_strand_id
1 'polypeptide(L)'
;VTPVVLAIGDSADLGAVTAVGGVGAAVGTGVVLVWGGTRRRAIGMVGFVVGSGVGVVLMGVWPVVWLIAAGLFVRLACMSIGNAHWLSIIQVKVGPELQGRVLAVNIMIATAMQPIGFLTADPLAEWAGRFSGGPGGGAGVVLLASGVFLLVWGLLGLWYRPLRNLEDLVPDAAPPSEAAADLDAIQERVLSA
;
A
#
# COMPACT_ATOMS: atom_id res chain seq x y z
N VAL A 1 -4.00 -13.89 5.30
CA VAL A 1 -5.49 -13.99 5.31
C VAL A 1 -5.92 -15.42 5.07
N THR A 2 -5.39 -16.08 4.03
CA THR A 2 -5.61 -17.50 3.71
C THR A 2 -5.61 -18.45 4.91
N PRO A 3 -4.56 -18.55 5.73
CA PRO A 3 -4.55 -19.49 6.85
C PRO A 3 -5.57 -19.14 7.94
N VAL A 4 -5.90 -17.86 8.12
CA VAL A 4 -6.86 -17.42 9.15
C VAL A 4 -8.28 -17.79 8.75
N VAL A 5 -8.66 -17.55 7.50
CA VAL A 5 -10.01 -17.88 7.02
C VAL A 5 -10.22 -19.38 6.95
N LEU A 6 -9.25 -20.14 6.41
CA LEU A 6 -9.34 -21.61 6.34
C LEU A 6 -9.32 -22.30 7.71
N ALA A 7 -8.82 -21.64 8.76
CA ALA A 7 -8.86 -22.18 10.11
C ALA A 7 -10.26 -22.10 10.77
N ILE A 8 -11.15 -21.24 10.27
CA ILE A 8 -12.47 -20.96 10.89
C ILE A 8 -13.64 -21.19 9.93
N GLY A 9 -13.37 -21.43 8.65
CA GLY A 9 -14.33 -21.57 7.56
C GLY A 9 -13.76 -22.42 6.42
N ASP A 10 -14.27 -22.22 5.21
CA ASP A 10 -13.90 -23.04 4.04
C ASP A 10 -13.30 -22.22 2.87
N SER A 11 -13.13 -22.87 1.71
CA SER A 11 -12.60 -22.23 0.51
C SER A 11 -13.58 -21.23 -0.13
N ALA A 12 -14.89 -21.40 0.07
CA ALA A 12 -15.90 -20.46 -0.40
C ALA A 12 -15.85 -19.17 0.43
N ASP A 13 -15.68 -19.28 1.75
CA ASP A 13 -15.44 -18.14 2.64
C ASP A 13 -14.19 -17.36 2.24
N LEU A 14 -13.09 -18.07 1.95
CA LEU A 14 -11.86 -17.44 1.48
C LEU A 14 -12.07 -16.70 0.14
N GLY A 15 -12.81 -17.31 -0.79
CA GLY A 15 -13.19 -16.70 -2.05
C GLY A 15 -13.99 -15.40 -1.84
N ALA A 16 -15.01 -15.45 -0.98
CA ALA A 16 -15.84 -14.30 -0.63
C ALA A 16 -15.04 -13.18 0.03
N VAL A 17 -14.21 -13.50 1.02
CA VAL A 17 -13.31 -12.54 1.69
C VAL A 17 -12.38 -11.86 0.67
N THR A 18 -11.79 -12.64 -0.22
CA THR A 18 -10.86 -12.13 -1.25
C THR A 18 -11.60 -11.22 -2.25
N ALA A 19 -12.81 -11.61 -2.67
CA ALA A 19 -13.65 -10.80 -3.54
C ALA A 19 -14.03 -9.47 -2.89
N VAL A 20 -14.45 -9.47 -1.62
CA VAL A 20 -14.73 -8.26 -0.84
C VAL A 20 -13.48 -7.37 -0.73
N GLY A 21 -12.31 -7.96 -0.52
CA GLY A 21 -11.04 -7.25 -0.60
C GLY A 21 -10.81 -6.55 -1.95
N GLY A 22 -11.06 -7.26 -3.05
CA GLY A 22 -10.99 -6.70 -4.41
C GLY A 22 -11.95 -5.53 -4.64
N VAL A 23 -13.18 -5.64 -4.12
CA VAL A 23 -14.15 -4.53 -4.13
C VAL A 23 -13.59 -3.33 -3.36
N GLY A 24 -12.96 -3.56 -2.20
CA GLY A 24 -12.26 -2.50 -1.45
C GLY A 24 -11.20 -1.79 -2.29
N ALA A 25 -10.35 -2.55 -2.98
CA ALA A 25 -9.32 -1.98 -3.86
C ALA A 25 -9.92 -1.12 -5.00
N ALA A 26 -11.02 -1.59 -5.62
CA ALA A 26 -11.72 -0.88 -6.68
C ALA A 26 -12.39 0.40 -6.15
N VAL A 27 -13.08 0.33 -5.01
CA VAL A 27 -13.69 1.48 -4.34
C VAL A 27 -12.63 2.50 -3.97
N GLY A 28 -11.51 2.09 -3.39
CA GLY A 28 -10.40 2.99 -3.05
C GLY A 28 -9.87 3.74 -4.27
N THR A 29 -9.67 3.04 -5.38
CA THR A 29 -9.26 3.67 -6.65
C THR A 29 -10.32 4.63 -7.18
N GLY A 30 -11.59 4.22 -7.18
CA GLY A 30 -12.73 5.05 -7.61
C GLY A 30 -12.90 6.32 -6.79
N VAL A 31 -12.68 6.25 -5.48
CA VAL A 31 -12.70 7.42 -4.59
C VAL A 31 -11.67 8.44 -5.02
N VAL A 32 -10.44 8.02 -5.36
CA VAL A 32 -9.41 8.96 -5.83
C VAL A 32 -9.77 9.56 -7.18
N LEU A 33 -10.39 8.80 -8.08
CA LEU A 33 -10.81 9.32 -9.40
C LEU A 33 -11.84 10.45 -9.28
N VAL A 34 -12.79 10.34 -8.34
CA VAL A 34 -13.83 11.35 -8.14
C VAL A 34 -13.33 12.53 -7.30
N TRP A 35 -12.54 12.25 -6.25
CA TRP A 35 -12.11 13.26 -5.28
C TRP A 35 -10.80 13.98 -5.67
N GLY A 36 -9.92 13.34 -6.44
CA GLY A 36 -8.60 13.87 -6.82
C GLY A 36 -7.51 13.75 -5.75
N GLY A 37 -7.86 13.32 -4.53
CA GLY A 37 -6.93 13.11 -3.42
C GLY A 37 -6.76 14.32 -2.49
N THR A 38 -5.93 14.17 -1.46
CA THR A 38 -5.66 15.24 -0.50
C THR A 38 -4.78 16.34 -1.10
N ARG A 39 -4.98 17.58 -0.65
CA ARG A 39 -4.13 18.73 -1.02
C ARG A 39 -2.65 18.50 -0.75
N ARG A 40 -2.30 17.94 0.43
CA ARG A 40 -0.94 17.52 0.78
C ARG A 40 -0.84 16.01 0.67
N ARG A 41 -0.38 15.54 -0.49
CA ARG A 41 -0.36 14.12 -0.85
C ARG A 41 0.45 13.26 0.11
N ALA A 42 1.54 13.79 0.67
CA ALA A 42 2.37 13.06 1.62
C ALA A 42 1.62 12.77 2.93
N ILE A 43 0.87 13.75 3.44
CA ILE A 43 0.07 13.59 4.67
C ILE A 43 -1.10 12.63 4.39
N GLY A 44 -1.77 12.78 3.24
CA GLY A 44 -2.83 11.85 2.82
C GLY A 44 -2.33 10.42 2.75
N MET A 45 -1.20 10.18 2.08
CA MET A 45 -0.57 8.87 1.97
C MET A 45 -0.34 8.22 3.35
N VAL A 46 0.26 8.95 4.30
CA VAL A 46 0.50 8.43 5.66
C VAL A 46 -0.81 8.16 6.40
N GLY A 47 -1.82 9.03 6.26
CA GLY A 47 -3.16 8.81 6.82
C GLY A 47 -3.81 7.52 6.32
N PHE A 48 -3.67 7.21 5.02
CA PHE A 48 -4.18 5.96 4.46
C PHE A 48 -3.32 4.73 4.85
N VAL A 49 -2.05 4.89 5.17
CA VAL A 49 -1.26 3.81 5.81
C VAL A 49 -1.83 3.47 7.19
N VAL A 50 -2.19 4.48 8.00
CA VAL A 50 -2.88 4.27 9.28
C VAL A 50 -4.22 3.56 9.06
N GLY A 51 -5.04 4.03 8.12
CA GLY A 51 -6.31 3.37 7.77
C GLY A 51 -6.13 1.91 7.32
N SER A 52 -5.06 1.61 6.58
CA SER A 52 -4.70 0.25 6.20
C SER A 52 -4.34 -0.61 7.43
N GLY A 53 -3.62 -0.04 8.40
CA GLY A 53 -3.36 -0.64 9.71
C GLY A 53 -4.64 -0.99 10.47
N VAL A 54 -5.65 -0.12 10.47
CA VAL A 54 -6.97 -0.41 11.06
C VAL A 54 -7.59 -1.64 10.40
N GLY A 55 -7.56 -1.72 9.06
CA GLY A 55 -8.06 -2.89 8.33
C GLY A 55 -7.37 -4.19 8.75
N VAL A 56 -6.04 -4.16 8.92
CA VAL A 56 -5.27 -5.32 9.37
C VAL A 56 -5.59 -5.71 10.82
N VAL A 57 -5.76 -4.73 11.71
CA VAL A 57 -6.21 -4.98 13.09
C VAL A 57 -7.57 -5.69 13.09
N LEU A 58 -8.55 -5.19 12.33
CA LEU A 58 -9.88 -5.81 12.24
C LEU A 58 -9.79 -7.29 11.85
N MET A 59 -8.90 -7.65 10.91
CA MET A 59 -8.70 -9.04 10.49
C MET A 59 -8.10 -9.94 11.58
N GLY A 60 -7.42 -9.38 12.58
CA GLY A 60 -6.75 -10.12 13.65
C GLY A 60 -7.45 -10.07 15.01
N VAL A 61 -8.42 -9.16 15.21
CA VAL A 61 -9.10 -8.96 16.51
C VAL A 61 -9.92 -10.17 16.93
N TRP A 62 -10.68 -10.77 16.00
CA TRP A 62 -11.56 -11.88 16.33
C TRP A 62 -11.74 -12.84 15.13
N PRO A 63 -11.78 -14.17 15.35
CA PRO A 63 -11.85 -15.17 14.28
C PRO A 63 -13.27 -15.29 13.69
N VAL A 64 -13.74 -14.26 12.99
CA VAL A 64 -15.04 -14.27 12.31
C VAL A 64 -14.90 -13.78 10.88
N VAL A 65 -15.44 -14.57 9.94
CA VAL A 65 -15.27 -14.37 8.48
C VAL A 65 -15.67 -12.98 8.02
N TRP A 66 -16.83 -12.45 8.45
CA TRP A 66 -17.28 -11.12 8.02
C TRP A 66 -16.36 -9.99 8.51
N LEU A 67 -15.74 -10.14 9.69
CA LEU A 67 -14.82 -9.15 10.24
C LEU A 67 -13.50 -9.14 9.45
N ILE A 68 -13.02 -10.33 9.05
CA ILE A 68 -11.87 -10.48 8.18
C ILE A 68 -12.15 -9.88 6.80
N ALA A 69 -13.34 -10.11 6.24
CA ALA A 69 -13.77 -9.51 4.97
C ALA A 69 -13.80 -7.97 5.05
N ALA A 70 -14.42 -7.42 6.09
CA ALA A 70 -14.48 -5.97 6.32
C ALA A 70 -13.08 -5.37 6.52
N GLY A 71 -12.22 -6.04 7.29
CA GLY A 71 -10.83 -5.60 7.49
C GLY A 71 -10.01 -5.63 6.21
N LEU A 72 -10.15 -6.67 5.38
CA LEU A 72 -9.46 -6.76 4.10
C LEU A 72 -9.96 -5.70 3.10
N PHE A 73 -11.27 -5.42 3.08
CA PHE A 73 -11.85 -4.31 2.33
C PHE A 73 -11.20 -2.98 2.73
N VAL A 74 -11.19 -2.65 4.03
CA VAL A 74 -10.62 -1.39 4.53
C VAL A 74 -9.14 -1.29 4.20
N ARG A 75 -8.38 -2.37 4.43
CA ARG A 75 -6.95 -2.46 4.12
C ARG A 75 -6.69 -2.14 2.65
N LEU A 76 -7.37 -2.81 1.74
CA LEU A 76 -7.12 -2.65 0.31
C LEU A 76 -7.66 -1.35 -0.26
N ALA A 77 -8.79 -0.84 0.25
CA ALA A 77 -9.28 0.49 -0.10
C ALA A 77 -8.27 1.58 0.28
N CYS A 78 -7.78 1.56 1.52
CA CYS A 78 -6.78 2.51 1.99
C CYS A 78 -5.45 2.36 1.24
N MET A 79 -5.02 1.12 0.98
CA MET A 79 -3.80 0.85 0.21
C MET A 79 -3.87 1.42 -1.21
N SER A 80 -4.99 1.24 -1.93
CA SER A 80 -5.19 1.83 -3.26
C SER A 80 -5.12 3.34 -3.24
N ILE A 81 -5.79 3.97 -2.27
CA ILE A 81 -5.76 5.43 -2.13
C ILE A 81 -4.33 5.92 -1.81
N GLY A 82 -3.64 5.27 -0.88
CA GLY A 82 -2.26 5.58 -0.52
C GLY A 82 -1.30 5.45 -1.71
N ASN A 83 -1.45 4.39 -2.52
CA ASN A 83 -0.66 4.19 -3.73
C ASN A 83 -0.88 5.30 -4.76
N ALA A 84 -2.12 5.78 -4.92
CA ALA A 84 -2.41 6.89 -5.83
C ALA A 84 -1.73 8.19 -5.37
N HIS A 85 -1.74 8.48 -4.07
CA HIS A 85 -1.00 9.61 -3.50
C HIS A 85 0.51 9.47 -3.71
N TRP A 86 1.06 8.27 -3.46
CA TRP A 86 2.48 7.97 -3.66
C TRP A 86 2.91 8.19 -5.11
N LEU A 87 2.19 7.61 -6.07
CA LEU A 87 2.48 7.74 -7.49
C LEU A 87 2.40 9.21 -7.93
N SER A 88 1.41 9.94 -7.42
CA SER A 88 1.23 11.36 -7.70
C SER A 88 2.37 12.23 -7.15
N ILE A 89 2.98 11.86 -6.01
CA ILE A 89 4.18 12.53 -5.48
C ILE A 89 5.35 12.27 -6.42
N ILE A 90 5.57 11.02 -6.84
CA ILE A 90 6.65 10.68 -7.77
C ILE A 90 6.51 11.47 -9.08
N GLN A 91 5.31 11.53 -9.65
CA GLN A 91 5.06 12.25 -10.90
C GLN A 91 5.36 13.75 -10.83
N VAL A 92 5.13 14.38 -9.67
CA VAL A 92 5.34 15.82 -9.49
C VAL A 92 6.76 16.16 -9.01
N LYS A 93 7.38 15.29 -8.19
CA LYS A 93 8.66 15.59 -7.54
C LYS A 93 9.88 14.96 -8.24
N VAL A 94 9.68 13.97 -9.10
CA VAL A 94 10.78 13.28 -9.79
C VAL A 94 10.79 13.69 -11.26
N GLY A 95 11.97 14.13 -11.73
CA GLY A 95 12.20 14.49 -13.13
C GLY A 95 11.82 13.36 -14.09
N PRO A 96 11.20 13.66 -15.26
CA PRO A 96 10.71 12.66 -16.21
C PRO A 96 11.74 11.57 -16.57
N GLU A 97 12.99 11.96 -16.70
CA GLU A 97 14.13 11.09 -17.04
C GLU A 97 14.50 10.09 -15.93
N LEU A 98 14.07 10.34 -14.69
CA LEU A 98 14.32 9.48 -13.53
C LEU A 98 13.10 8.69 -13.06
N GLN A 99 11.89 9.03 -13.53
CA GLN A 99 10.64 8.41 -13.04
C GLN A 99 10.65 6.88 -13.18
N GLY A 100 11.05 6.36 -14.34
CA GLY A 100 11.13 4.92 -14.58
C GLY A 100 12.10 4.21 -13.64
N ARG A 101 13.25 4.83 -13.33
CA ARG A 101 14.26 4.27 -12.41
C ARG A 101 13.77 4.27 -10.97
N VAL A 102 13.18 5.37 -10.52
CA VAL A 102 12.64 5.48 -9.15
C VAL A 102 11.49 4.49 -8.94
N LEU A 103 10.59 4.37 -9.92
CA LEU A 103 9.50 3.40 -9.89
C LEU A 103 10.03 1.95 -9.86
N ALA A 104 10.99 1.62 -10.72
CA ALA A 104 11.57 0.27 -10.77
C ALA A 104 12.25 -0.12 -9.46
N VAL A 105 13.04 0.78 -8.86
CA VAL A 105 13.70 0.53 -7.56
C VAL A 105 12.63 0.34 -6.47
N ASN A 106 11.58 1.15 -6.46
CA ASN A 106 10.51 0.99 -5.49
C ASN A 106 9.77 -0.35 -5.62
N ILE A 107 9.38 -0.73 -6.85
CA ILE A 107 8.72 -2.01 -7.12
C ILE A 107 9.63 -3.18 -6.73
N MET A 108 10.93 -3.09 -7.03
CA MET A 108 11.92 -4.11 -6.65
C MET A 108 11.97 -4.28 -5.13
N ILE A 109 12.09 -3.18 -4.37
CA ILE A 109 12.09 -3.22 -2.90
C ILE A 109 10.76 -3.77 -2.37
N ALA A 110 9.63 -3.26 -2.86
CA ALA A 110 8.30 -3.68 -2.41
C ALA A 110 8.04 -5.17 -2.69
N THR A 111 8.45 -5.67 -3.84
CA THR A 111 8.30 -7.08 -4.23
C THR A 111 9.25 -7.96 -3.42
N ALA A 112 10.47 -7.52 -3.14
CA ALA A 112 11.44 -8.25 -2.32
C ALA A 112 10.98 -8.44 -0.85
N MET A 113 10.09 -7.57 -0.33
CA MET A 113 9.51 -7.75 0.99
C MET A 113 8.48 -8.89 1.06
N GLN A 114 7.84 -9.28 -0.05
CA GLN A 114 6.79 -10.31 -0.05
C GLN A 114 7.34 -11.69 0.31
N PRO A 115 8.44 -12.19 -0.29
CA PRO A 115 9.07 -13.45 0.12
C PRO A 115 9.43 -13.48 1.61
N ILE A 116 9.96 -12.37 2.14
CA ILE A 116 10.29 -12.27 3.57
C ILE A 116 9.03 -12.45 4.42
N GLY A 117 7.92 -11.81 4.02
CA GLY A 117 6.62 -11.99 4.64
C GLY A 117 6.16 -13.45 4.61
N PHE A 118 6.26 -14.14 3.47
CA PHE A 118 5.86 -15.54 3.35
C PHE A 118 6.73 -16.49 4.17
N LEU A 119 8.05 -16.28 4.18
CA LEU A 119 8.99 -17.10 4.95
C LEU A 119 8.83 -16.93 6.46
N THR A 120 8.41 -15.74 6.92
CA THR A 120 8.26 -15.44 8.34
C THR A 120 6.84 -15.70 8.87
N ALA A 121 5.82 -15.73 7.99
CA ALA A 121 4.43 -15.85 8.39
C ALA A 121 4.15 -17.11 9.21
N ASP A 122 4.55 -18.29 8.72
CA ASP A 122 4.23 -19.57 9.38
C ASP A 122 4.97 -19.74 10.72
N PRO A 123 6.30 -19.53 10.82
CA PRO A 123 6.99 -19.62 12.12
C PRO A 123 6.47 -18.62 13.16
N LEU A 124 6.12 -17.40 12.72
CA LEU A 124 5.53 -16.40 13.61
C LEU A 124 4.13 -16.82 14.07
N ALA A 125 3.32 -17.40 13.19
CA ALA A 125 1.99 -17.90 13.53
C ALA A 125 2.06 -19.08 14.49
N GLU A 126 3.00 -20.02 14.31
CA GLU A 126 3.23 -21.11 15.25
C GLU A 126 3.70 -20.62 16.62
N TRP A 127 4.65 -19.68 16.65
CA TRP A 127 5.13 -19.08 17.88
C TRP A 127 4.03 -18.32 18.61
N ALA A 128 3.26 -17.49 17.89
CA ALA A 128 2.11 -16.77 18.43
C ALA A 128 0.98 -17.73 18.88
N GLY A 129 0.86 -18.87 18.21
CA GLY A 129 -0.05 -19.97 18.52
C GLY A 129 0.06 -20.44 19.97
N ARG A 130 1.27 -20.40 20.55
CA ARG A 130 1.53 -20.76 21.95
C ARG A 130 0.80 -19.86 22.95
N PHE A 131 0.46 -18.64 22.55
CA PHE A 131 -0.25 -17.66 23.37
C PHE A 131 -1.75 -17.59 23.03
N SER A 132 -2.19 -18.24 21.94
CA SER A 132 -3.57 -18.20 21.47
C SER A 132 -4.29 -19.52 21.79
N GLY A 133 -5.37 -19.48 22.55
CA GLY A 133 -6.09 -20.68 23.02
C GLY A 133 -7.05 -21.35 22.04
N GLY A 134 -6.92 -21.16 20.71
CA GLY A 134 -7.89 -21.70 19.75
C GLY A 134 -7.42 -21.79 18.28
N PRO A 135 -8.17 -22.51 17.41
CA PRO A 135 -7.85 -22.69 15.99
C PRO A 135 -7.71 -21.35 15.25
N GLY A 136 -6.66 -21.22 14.43
CA GLY A 136 -6.38 -19.97 13.70
C GLY A 136 -5.85 -18.82 14.57
N GLY A 137 -5.75 -19.02 15.89
CA GLY A 137 -5.37 -17.99 16.86
C GLY A 137 -3.99 -17.39 16.61
N GLY A 138 -2.99 -18.22 16.29
CA GLY A 138 -1.62 -17.74 16.05
C GLY A 138 -1.54 -16.78 14.86
N ALA A 139 -2.16 -17.14 13.74
CA ALA A 139 -2.21 -16.28 12.56
C ALA A 139 -3.06 -15.01 12.79
N GLY A 140 -4.13 -15.09 13.58
CA GLY A 140 -4.90 -13.92 14.03
C GLY A 140 -4.07 -12.96 14.89
N VAL A 141 -3.30 -13.48 15.84
CA VAL A 141 -2.38 -12.69 16.69
C VAL A 141 -1.29 -12.02 15.85
N VAL A 142 -0.72 -12.72 14.87
CA VAL A 142 0.27 -12.13 13.95
C VAL A 142 -0.35 -11.00 13.13
N LEU A 143 -1.58 -11.17 12.62
CA LEU A 143 -2.29 -10.09 11.94
C LEU A 143 -2.53 -8.91 12.87
N LEU A 144 -3.03 -9.14 14.08
CA LEU A 144 -3.29 -8.11 15.07
C LEU A 144 -2.02 -7.31 15.39
N ALA A 145 -0.92 -8.02 15.71
CA ALA A 145 0.37 -7.42 16.00
C ALA A 145 0.92 -6.62 14.80
N SER A 146 0.79 -7.16 13.58
CA SER A 146 1.21 -6.47 12.36
C SER A 146 0.38 -5.22 12.09
N GLY A 147 -0.93 -5.27 12.35
CA GLY A 147 -1.83 -4.12 12.21
C GLY A 147 -1.52 -3.03 13.22
N VAL A 148 -1.30 -3.39 14.49
CA VAL A 148 -0.88 -2.45 15.53
C VAL A 148 0.48 -1.84 15.20
N PHE A 149 1.43 -2.66 14.73
CA PHE A 149 2.73 -2.16 14.26
C PHE A 149 2.56 -1.16 13.11
N LEU A 150 1.72 -1.45 12.12
CA LEU A 150 1.46 -0.56 10.99
C LEU A 150 0.78 0.75 11.42
N LEU A 151 -0.13 0.70 12.41
CA LEU A 151 -0.75 1.88 13.02
C LEU A 151 0.30 2.76 13.70
N VAL A 152 1.12 2.17 14.57
CA VAL A 152 2.19 2.89 15.25
C VAL A 152 3.17 3.47 14.24
N TRP A 153 3.56 2.70 13.23
CA TRP A 153 4.44 3.15 12.16
C TRP A 153 3.87 4.34 11.39
N GLY A 154 2.59 4.27 10.99
CA GLY A 154 1.90 5.38 10.32
C GLY A 154 1.79 6.63 11.21
N LEU A 155 1.45 6.47 12.49
CA LEU A 155 1.36 7.58 13.44
C LEU A 155 2.72 8.24 13.68
N LEU A 156 3.80 7.46 13.81
CA LEU A 156 5.16 7.98 13.87
C LEU A 156 5.55 8.71 12.58
N GLY A 157 5.08 8.21 11.42
CA GLY A 157 5.24 8.88 10.13
C GLY A 157 4.59 10.27 10.10
N LEU A 158 3.44 10.46 10.75
CA LEU A 158 2.80 11.78 10.86
C LEU A 158 3.61 12.77 11.72
N TRP A 159 4.39 12.26 12.67
CA TRP A 159 5.28 13.06 13.51
C TRP A 159 6.62 13.35 12.82
N TYR A 160 7.00 12.57 11.82
CA TYR A 160 8.25 12.76 11.10
C TYR A 160 8.19 13.98 10.17
N ARG A 161 8.77 15.10 10.63
CA ARG A 161 8.75 16.40 9.94
C ARG A 161 9.18 16.35 8.47
N PRO A 162 10.25 15.63 8.07
CA PRO A 162 10.66 15.58 6.67
C PRO A 162 9.59 14.96 5.75
N LEU A 163 8.84 13.98 6.23
CA LEU A 163 7.77 13.37 5.45
C LEU A 163 6.55 14.28 5.36
N ARG A 164 6.19 14.94 6.47
CA ARG A 164 5.09 15.92 6.50
C ARG A 164 5.33 17.14 5.61
N ASN A 165 6.58 17.58 5.51
CA ASN A 165 6.99 18.74 4.74
C ASN A 165 7.66 18.37 3.42
N LEU A 166 7.57 17.10 2.98
CA LEU A 166 8.22 16.62 1.77
C LEU A 166 7.90 17.49 0.56
N GLU A 167 6.64 17.89 0.44
CA GLU A 167 6.15 18.73 -0.66
C GLU A 167 6.69 20.17 -0.63
N ASP A 168 7.09 20.65 0.56
CA ASP A 168 7.70 21.97 0.73
C ASP A 168 9.24 21.91 0.59
N LEU A 169 9.85 20.76 0.91
CA LEU A 169 11.31 20.57 0.91
C LEU A 169 11.87 20.23 -0.47
N VAL A 170 11.10 19.51 -1.29
CA VAL A 170 11.53 19.07 -2.62
C VAL A 170 10.81 19.92 -3.67
N PRO A 171 11.53 20.68 -4.51
CA PRO A 171 10.92 21.42 -5.61
C PRO A 171 10.17 20.50 -6.58
N ASP A 172 9.14 21.03 -7.24
CA ASP A 172 8.47 20.30 -8.32
C ASP A 172 9.44 20.12 -9.50
N ALA A 173 9.33 18.99 -10.20
CA ALA A 173 10.11 18.73 -11.39
C ALA A 173 9.80 19.79 -12.46
N ALA A 174 10.84 20.41 -13.01
CA ALA A 174 10.69 21.37 -14.09
C ALA A 174 10.03 20.70 -15.32
N PRO A 175 9.20 21.42 -16.09
CA PRO A 175 8.71 20.91 -17.35
C PRO A 175 9.89 20.49 -18.25
N PRO A 176 9.73 19.48 -19.11
CA PRO A 176 10.78 19.09 -20.05
C PRO A 176 11.22 20.33 -20.82
N SER A 177 12.53 20.54 -20.99
CA SER A 177 13.01 21.65 -21.81
C SER A 177 12.46 21.51 -23.24
N GLU A 178 12.13 22.62 -23.89
CA GLU A 178 11.59 22.64 -25.26
C GLU A 178 12.49 21.87 -26.26
N ALA A 179 13.79 21.78 -25.99
CA ALA A 179 14.76 20.99 -26.75
C ALA A 179 14.51 19.46 -26.70
N ALA A 180 13.79 18.96 -25.70
CA ALA A 180 13.31 17.57 -25.62
C ALA A 180 11.91 17.38 -26.22
N ALA A 181 11.16 18.47 -26.44
CA ALA A 181 9.83 18.44 -27.04
C ALA A 181 9.88 18.43 -28.57
N ASP A 182 10.93 18.99 -29.18
CA ASP A 182 11.15 18.97 -30.62
C ASP A 182 11.92 17.70 -31.05
N LEU A 183 11.34 16.55 -30.72
CA LEU A 183 11.82 15.25 -31.19
C LEU A 183 11.85 15.18 -32.72
N ASP A 184 10.96 15.93 -33.37
CA ASP A 184 10.88 16.05 -34.82
C ASP A 184 12.10 16.78 -35.40
N ALA A 185 12.58 17.89 -34.79
CA ALA A 185 13.83 18.53 -35.22
C ALA A 185 15.08 17.68 -34.96
N ILE A 186 15.08 16.86 -33.91
CA ILE A 186 16.16 15.88 -33.67
C ILE A 186 16.13 14.80 -34.76
N GLN A 187 14.95 14.29 -35.09
CA GLN A 187 14.72 13.28 -36.12
C GLN A 187 15.11 13.82 -37.51
N GLU A 188 14.71 15.04 -37.87
CA GLU A 188 15.08 15.70 -39.12
C GLU A 188 16.59 15.89 -39.23
N ARG A 189 17.28 16.28 -38.15
CA ARG A 189 18.75 16.39 -38.14
C ARG A 189 19.43 15.07 -38.46
N VAL A 190 18.95 13.96 -37.89
CA VAL A 190 19.51 12.62 -38.14
C VAL A 190 19.23 12.15 -39.57
N LEU A 191 18.05 12.45 -40.11
CA LEU A 191 17.68 12.07 -41.48
C LEU A 191 18.36 12.93 -42.55
N SER A 192 18.78 14.15 -42.20
CA SER A 192 19.49 15.09 -43.09
C SER A 192 21.02 14.94 -43.09
N ALA A 193 21.58 14.11 -42.21
CA ALA A 193 23.01 13.82 -42.09
C ALA A 193 23.39 12.53 -42.84
#